data_AF-A0A3N5SAJ2-F1
#
_entry.id   AF-A0A3N5SAJ2-F1
#
_cell.length_a   1.000
_cell.length_b   1.000
_cell.length_c   1.000
_cell.angle_alpha   90.00
_cell.angle_beta   90.00
_cell.angle_gamma   90.00
#
_symmetry.space_group_name_H-M   'P 1'
#
loop_
_entity.id
_entity.type
_entity.pdbx_description
1 polymer ?
#
loop_
_entity_poly.entity_id
_entity_poly.type
_entity_poly.pdbx_seq_one_letter_code
_entity_poly.pdbx_strand_id
1 'polypeptide(L)'
;MNLDDLDFIRSVDRENLLQHVDNFADQIENAWRLASTLPLPGTHRTPRQIVLCGMGGSAIGGDLLAALISPTARIPMSVVRQYTLPAYVQGPDTLVITSSFSGNTEETLTAADQALERGVRMLAITTGGKLAAHANQHGYPLWQFDYQSQPRTALGWSFGLLIGLAHRLELVPNLEADLR
;
A
#
# COMPACT_ATOMS: atom_id res chain seq x y z
N MET A 1 26.82 -26.67 -0.63
CA MET A 1 26.45 -25.27 -0.32
C MET A 1 26.13 -25.23 1.16
N ASN A 2 26.92 -24.50 1.95
CA ASN A 2 26.62 -24.25 3.35
C ASN A 2 25.74 -23.01 3.43
N LEU A 3 24.51 -23.14 3.93
CA LEU A 3 23.57 -22.02 4.06
C LEU A 3 23.80 -21.20 5.34
N ASP A 4 24.71 -21.64 6.22
CA ASP A 4 25.07 -20.95 7.46
C ASP A 4 26.34 -20.09 7.32
N ASP A 5 26.94 -20.06 6.12
CA ASP A 5 28.14 -19.27 5.83
C ASP A 5 27.75 -17.81 5.48
N LEU A 6 27.71 -16.95 6.50
CA LEU A 6 27.32 -15.54 6.36
C LEU A 6 28.25 -14.76 5.42
N ASP A 7 29.53 -15.08 5.37
CA ASP A 7 30.48 -14.40 4.50
C ASP A 7 30.25 -14.79 3.04
N PHE A 8 29.96 -16.07 2.78
CA PHE A 8 29.54 -16.51 1.47
C PHE A 8 28.23 -15.84 1.03
N ILE A 9 27.20 -15.80 1.89
CA ILE A 9 25.92 -15.15 1.59
C ILE A 9 26.13 -13.67 1.24
N ARG A 10 26.89 -12.93 2.04
CA ARG A 10 27.23 -11.52 1.77
C ARG A 10 27.94 -11.33 0.44
N SER A 11 28.78 -12.28 0.03
CA SER A 11 29.52 -12.19 -1.24
C SER A 11 28.64 -12.35 -2.49
N VAL A 12 27.52 -13.05 -2.37
CA VAL A 12 26.58 -13.33 -3.48
C VAL A 12 25.34 -12.45 -3.45
N ASP A 13 24.95 -11.92 -2.29
CA ASP A 13 23.81 -11.02 -2.10
C ASP A 13 24.15 -9.57 -2.49
N ARG A 14 24.34 -9.36 -3.79
CA ARG A 14 24.71 -8.05 -4.37
C ARG A 14 23.65 -6.96 -4.17
N GLU A 15 22.42 -7.37 -3.90
CA GLU A 15 21.26 -6.48 -3.73
C GLU A 15 20.85 -6.33 -2.27
N ASN A 16 21.63 -6.92 -1.35
CA ASN A 16 21.46 -6.80 0.09
C ASN A 16 20.05 -7.21 0.57
N LEU A 17 19.48 -8.22 -0.08
CA LEU A 17 18.13 -8.71 0.17
C LEU A 17 17.98 -9.24 1.59
N LEU A 18 19.01 -9.89 2.14
CA LEU A 18 18.99 -10.40 3.51
C LEU A 18 18.73 -9.26 4.51
N GLN A 19 19.46 -8.15 4.39
CA GLN A 19 19.27 -7.01 5.28
C GLN A 19 17.87 -6.39 5.13
N HIS A 20 17.32 -6.33 3.91
CA HIS A 20 15.96 -5.82 3.73
C HIS A 20 14.90 -6.70 4.40
N VAL A 21 15.11 -8.03 4.44
CA VAL A 21 14.25 -8.97 5.17
C VAL A 21 14.41 -8.80 6.67
N ASP A 22 15.65 -8.70 7.17
CA ASP A 22 15.92 -8.47 8.59
C ASP A 22 15.29 -7.16 9.09
N ASN A 23 15.29 -6.12 8.25
CA ASN A 23 14.70 -4.81 8.57
C ASN A 23 13.17 -4.77 8.42
N PHE A 24 12.47 -5.90 8.24
CA PHE A 24 11.03 -5.91 7.99
C PHE A 24 10.22 -5.23 9.11
N ALA A 25 10.59 -5.42 10.38
CA ALA A 25 9.95 -4.76 11.51
C ALA A 25 10.12 -3.23 11.43
N ASP A 26 11.35 -2.77 11.19
CA ASP A 26 11.66 -1.35 11.03
C ASP A 26 10.89 -0.73 9.84
N GLN A 27 10.72 -1.48 8.75
CA GLN A 27 9.91 -1.00 7.62
C GLN A 27 8.46 -0.71 8.04
N ILE A 28 7.84 -1.61 8.82
CA ILE A 28 6.46 -1.42 9.29
C ILE A 28 6.38 -0.24 10.25
N GLU A 29 7.30 -0.14 11.20
CA GLU A 29 7.29 0.96 12.18
C GLU A 29 7.45 2.32 11.48
N ASN A 30 8.40 2.43 10.55
CA ASN A 30 8.62 3.65 9.78
C ASN A 30 7.40 4.00 8.91
N ALA A 31 6.79 2.99 8.28
CA ALA A 31 5.59 3.16 7.46
C ALA A 31 4.38 3.61 8.30
N TRP A 32 4.18 3.05 9.49
CA TRP A 32 3.14 3.46 10.43
C TRP A 32 3.31 4.91 10.86
N ARG A 33 4.53 5.29 11.27
CA ARG A 33 4.85 6.68 11.64
C ARG A 33 4.59 7.63 10.47
N LEU A 34 5.03 7.28 9.26
CA LEU A 34 4.79 8.08 8.07
C LEU A 34 3.29 8.20 7.73
N ALA A 35 2.52 7.12 7.83
CA ALA A 35 1.08 7.13 7.59
C ALA A 35 0.33 8.11 8.52
N SER A 36 0.85 8.37 9.73
CA SER A 36 0.25 9.33 10.66
C SER A 36 0.40 10.79 10.23
N THR A 37 1.45 11.12 9.46
CA THR A 37 1.78 12.50 9.04
C THR A 37 1.23 12.84 7.66
N LEU A 38 0.99 11.83 6.81
CA LEU A 38 0.54 12.02 5.44
C LEU A 38 -0.91 12.53 5.36
N PRO A 39 -1.27 13.31 4.32
CA PRO A 39 -2.60 13.89 4.20
C PRO A 39 -3.67 12.82 4.00
N LEU A 40 -4.79 12.94 4.73
CA LEU A 40 -6.01 12.16 4.51
C LEU A 40 -7.21 13.09 4.73
N PRO A 41 -7.88 13.53 3.65
CA PRO A 41 -9.05 14.40 3.76
C PRO A 41 -10.15 13.76 4.60
N GLY A 42 -10.92 14.57 5.33
CA GLY A 42 -12.03 14.08 6.14
C GLY A 42 -13.08 13.31 5.34
N THR A 43 -13.23 13.66 4.05
CA THR A 43 -14.07 12.91 3.11
C THR A 43 -13.61 11.46 2.96
N HIS A 44 -12.34 11.11 3.10
CA HIS A 44 -11.87 9.72 2.95
C HIS A 44 -12.15 8.84 4.16
N ARG A 45 -12.58 9.40 5.31
CA ARG A 45 -12.65 8.68 6.59
C ARG A 45 -13.82 7.71 6.74
N THR A 46 -14.87 7.88 5.93
CA THR A 46 -16.10 7.07 6.03
C THR A 46 -16.47 6.40 4.71
N PRO A 47 -15.58 5.55 4.14
CA PRO A 47 -15.94 4.77 2.95
C PRO A 47 -16.94 3.66 3.32
N ARG A 48 -17.78 3.27 2.36
CA ARG A 48 -18.66 2.08 2.47
C ARG A 48 -18.03 0.81 1.90
N GLN A 49 -16.95 0.95 1.12
CA GLN A 49 -16.12 -0.15 0.64
C GLN A 49 -14.72 0.35 0.30
N ILE A 50 -13.74 -0.54 0.40
CA ILE A 50 -12.35 -0.28 0.05
C ILE A 50 -11.93 -1.21 -1.08
N VAL A 51 -11.26 -0.67 -2.09
CA VAL A 51 -10.71 -1.44 -3.21
C VAL A 51 -9.25 -1.07 -3.39
N LEU A 52 -8.36 -2.02 -3.19
CA LEU A 52 -6.93 -1.82 -3.47
C LEU A 52 -6.59 -2.33 -4.87
N CYS A 53 -5.95 -1.50 -5.67
CA CYS A 53 -5.46 -1.83 -7.01
C CYS A 53 -3.94 -1.84 -7.00
N GLY A 54 -3.33 -2.98 -7.28
CA GLY A 54 -1.88 -3.13 -7.25
C GLY A 54 -1.45 -4.52 -7.68
N MET A 55 -0.16 -4.66 -8.01
CA MET A 55 0.47 -5.91 -8.42
C MET A 55 1.59 -6.31 -7.46
N GLY A 56 1.91 -7.61 -7.40
CA GLY A 56 3.02 -8.13 -6.60
C GLY A 56 2.94 -7.73 -5.13
N GLY A 57 4.04 -7.18 -4.58
CA GLY A 57 4.13 -6.77 -3.17
C GLY A 57 3.04 -5.76 -2.74
N SER A 58 2.62 -4.87 -3.65
CA SER A 58 1.53 -3.93 -3.40
C SER A 58 0.18 -4.63 -3.22
N ALA A 59 -0.08 -5.69 -4.00
CA ALA A 59 -1.27 -6.51 -3.85
C ALA A 59 -1.23 -7.35 -2.56
N ILE A 60 -0.07 -7.97 -2.29
CA ILE A 60 0.15 -8.80 -1.09
C ILE A 60 -0.09 -7.98 0.18
N GLY A 61 0.41 -6.73 0.26
CA GLY A 61 0.11 -5.83 1.38
C GLY A 61 -1.39 -5.57 1.55
N GLY A 62 -2.13 -5.49 0.45
CA GLY A 62 -3.59 -5.39 0.45
C GLY A 62 -4.27 -6.65 0.97
N ASP A 63 -3.82 -7.84 0.56
CA ASP A 63 -4.37 -9.11 1.04
C ASP A 63 -4.12 -9.29 2.55
N LEU A 64 -2.92 -8.94 3.02
CA LEU A 64 -2.58 -8.99 4.44
C LEU A 64 -3.49 -8.05 5.25
N LEU A 65 -3.72 -6.84 4.76
CA LEU A 65 -4.64 -5.91 5.42
C LEU A 65 -6.07 -6.46 5.42
N ALA A 66 -6.56 -6.95 4.28
CA ALA A 66 -7.91 -7.50 4.17
C ALA A 66 -8.12 -8.67 5.14
N ALA A 67 -7.11 -9.55 5.29
CA ALA A 67 -7.14 -10.64 6.26
C ALA A 67 -7.15 -10.11 7.71
N LEU A 68 -6.28 -9.14 8.03
CA LEU A 68 -6.16 -8.52 9.35
C LEU A 68 -7.48 -7.89 9.83
N ILE A 69 -8.16 -7.15 8.94
CA ILE A 69 -9.38 -6.43 9.30
C ILE A 69 -10.65 -7.28 9.17
N SER A 70 -10.58 -8.46 8.54
CA SER A 70 -11.77 -9.29 8.29
C SER A 70 -12.61 -9.62 9.52
N PRO A 71 -12.07 -9.79 10.74
CA PRO A 71 -12.88 -10.10 11.91
C PRO A 71 -13.68 -8.90 12.46
N THR A 72 -13.27 -7.67 12.14
CA THR A 72 -13.77 -6.45 12.79
C THR A 72 -14.34 -5.41 11.82
N ALA A 73 -13.91 -5.42 10.56
CA ALA A 73 -14.32 -4.44 9.56
C ALA A 73 -15.82 -4.55 9.25
N ARG A 74 -16.50 -3.40 9.27
CA ARG A 74 -17.94 -3.29 8.94
C ARG A 74 -18.19 -3.02 7.45
N ILE A 75 -17.13 -2.87 6.68
CA ILE A 75 -17.16 -2.59 5.25
C ILE A 75 -16.28 -3.60 4.51
N PRO A 76 -16.64 -3.99 3.28
CA PRO A 76 -15.83 -4.89 2.50
C PRO A 76 -14.53 -4.22 2.03
N MET A 77 -13.47 -5.01 1.98
CA MET A 77 -12.22 -4.68 1.30
C MET A 77 -11.91 -5.74 0.24
N SER A 78 -11.50 -5.31 -0.95
CA SER A 78 -11.11 -6.21 -2.04
C SER A 78 -9.79 -5.78 -2.67
N VAL A 79 -9.06 -6.74 -3.25
CA VAL A 79 -7.81 -6.50 -3.98
C VAL A 79 -8.03 -6.83 -5.46
N VAL A 80 -7.76 -5.86 -6.33
CA VAL A 80 -7.88 -5.95 -7.79
C VAL A 80 -6.47 -5.96 -8.39
N ARG A 81 -6.19 -7.00 -9.19
CA ARG A 81 -4.90 -7.25 -9.85
C ARG A 81 -5.07 -7.26 -11.38
N GLN A 82 -6.08 -6.55 -11.87
CA GLN A 82 -6.46 -6.52 -13.27
C GLN A 82 -6.48 -5.07 -13.76
N TYR A 83 -6.38 -4.89 -15.07
CA TYR A 83 -6.51 -3.60 -15.73
C TYR A 83 -7.89 -2.95 -15.52
N THR A 84 -8.95 -3.74 -15.36
CA THR A 84 -10.32 -3.23 -15.28
C THR A 84 -10.85 -3.27 -13.85
N LEU A 85 -11.37 -2.13 -13.38
CA LEU A 85 -12.09 -2.08 -12.12
C LEU A 85 -13.44 -2.80 -12.26
N PRO A 86 -13.82 -3.67 -11.31
CA PRO A 86 -15.17 -4.26 -11.28
C PRO A 86 -16.28 -3.20 -11.32
N ALA A 87 -17.42 -3.53 -11.92
CA ALA A 87 -18.50 -2.55 -12.12
C ALA A 87 -19.07 -1.96 -10.81
N TYR A 88 -18.95 -2.67 -9.69
CA TYR A 88 -19.42 -2.18 -8.38
C TYR A 88 -18.54 -1.07 -7.79
N VAL A 89 -17.34 -0.84 -8.35
CA VAL A 89 -16.40 0.19 -7.90
C VAL A 89 -16.77 1.52 -8.53
N GLN A 90 -17.57 2.32 -7.83
CA GLN A 90 -18.13 3.58 -8.35
C GLN A 90 -18.65 4.49 -7.24
N GLY A 91 -18.69 5.79 -7.52
CA GLY A 91 -19.26 6.82 -6.65
C GLY A 91 -18.44 7.16 -5.39
N PRO A 92 -18.79 8.27 -4.72
CA PRO A 92 -17.99 8.86 -3.65
C PRO A 92 -17.96 8.04 -2.36
N ASP A 93 -18.81 7.04 -2.22
CA ASP A 93 -18.81 6.13 -1.06
C ASP A 93 -17.72 5.05 -1.16
N THR A 94 -17.07 4.92 -2.32
CA THR A 94 -15.99 3.96 -2.56
C THR A 94 -14.63 4.61 -2.37
N LEU A 95 -13.75 3.97 -1.59
CA LEU A 95 -12.33 4.33 -1.53
C LEU A 95 -11.51 3.38 -2.38
N VAL A 96 -10.89 3.89 -3.45
CA VAL A 96 -9.91 3.18 -4.26
C VAL A 96 -8.50 3.58 -3.82
N ILE A 97 -7.70 2.58 -3.46
CA ILE A 97 -6.29 2.74 -3.13
C ILE A 97 -5.47 2.21 -4.31
N THR A 98 -4.72 3.07 -4.99
CA THR A 98 -3.80 2.66 -6.06
C THR A 98 -2.41 2.52 -5.47
N SER A 99 -1.88 1.30 -5.44
CA SER A 99 -0.60 0.97 -4.81
C SER A 99 0.38 0.40 -5.85
N SER A 100 1.52 1.05 -6.01
CA SER A 100 2.58 0.60 -6.91
C SER A 100 3.93 1.13 -6.43
N PHE A 101 4.82 0.26 -5.98
CA PHE A 101 6.16 0.66 -5.52
C PHE A 101 6.91 1.51 -6.55
N SER A 102 6.93 1.08 -7.82
CA SER A 102 7.61 1.79 -8.91
C SER A 102 6.85 3.03 -9.42
N GLY A 103 5.57 3.17 -9.04
CA GLY A 103 4.64 4.13 -9.62
C GLY A 103 4.33 3.96 -11.10
N ASN A 104 4.81 2.91 -11.77
CA ASN A 104 4.73 2.76 -13.23
C ASN A 104 3.99 1.50 -13.69
N THR A 105 3.46 0.71 -12.76
CA THR A 105 2.68 -0.51 -13.07
C THR A 105 1.47 -0.16 -13.91
N GLU A 106 1.37 -0.73 -15.10
CA GLU A 106 0.37 -0.36 -16.11
C GLU A 106 -1.05 -0.62 -15.59
N GLU A 107 -1.29 -1.77 -14.97
CA GLU A 107 -2.57 -2.15 -14.38
C GLU A 107 -3.03 -1.14 -13.34
N THR A 108 -2.12 -0.69 -12.46
CA THR A 108 -2.43 0.30 -11.41
C THR A 108 -2.75 1.66 -12.00
N LEU A 109 -2.04 2.08 -13.07
CA LEU A 109 -2.31 3.35 -13.75
C LEU A 109 -3.66 3.32 -14.47
N THR A 110 -3.96 2.24 -15.20
CA THR A 110 -5.25 2.07 -15.88
C THR A 110 -6.42 2.00 -14.88
N ALA A 111 -6.21 1.41 -13.70
CA ALA A 111 -7.20 1.46 -12.62
C ALA A 111 -7.35 2.85 -12.01
N ALA A 112 -6.28 3.65 -11.95
CA ALA A 112 -6.33 5.04 -11.48
C ALA A 112 -7.17 5.92 -12.41
N ASP A 113 -6.99 5.80 -13.72
CA ASP A 113 -7.79 6.53 -14.72
C ASP A 113 -9.28 6.19 -14.58
N GLN A 114 -9.62 4.89 -14.49
CA GLN A 114 -11.02 4.46 -14.31
C GLN A 114 -11.61 4.92 -12.97
N ALA A 115 -10.83 4.88 -11.88
CA ALA A 115 -11.30 5.34 -10.58
C ALA A 115 -11.67 6.83 -10.63
N LEU A 116 -10.84 7.65 -11.28
CA LEU A 116 -11.08 9.07 -11.48
C LEU A 116 -12.39 9.31 -12.25
N GLU A 117 -12.57 8.63 -13.39
CA GLU A 117 -13.80 8.72 -14.21
C GLU A 117 -15.06 8.31 -13.46
N ARG A 118 -14.94 7.35 -12.54
CA ARG A 118 -16.07 6.81 -11.76
C ARG A 118 -16.41 7.61 -10.50
N GLY A 119 -15.72 8.73 -10.27
CA GLY A 119 -16.00 9.65 -9.15
C GLY A 119 -15.83 9.01 -7.79
N VAL A 120 -14.91 8.04 -7.66
CA VAL A 120 -14.58 7.42 -6.38
C VAL A 120 -13.64 8.31 -5.57
N ARG A 121 -13.54 8.08 -4.26
CA ARG A 121 -12.46 8.66 -3.46
C ARG A 121 -11.19 7.89 -3.74
N MET A 122 -10.10 8.58 -4.00
CA MET A 122 -8.83 7.97 -4.38
C MET A 122 -7.74 8.24 -3.35
N LEU A 123 -6.81 7.30 -3.23
CA LEU A 123 -5.55 7.44 -2.49
C LEU A 123 -4.44 6.71 -3.27
N ALA A 124 -3.36 7.40 -3.64
CA ALA A 124 -2.18 6.76 -4.22
C ALA A 124 -1.13 6.44 -3.17
N ILE A 125 -0.51 5.26 -3.25
CA ILE A 125 0.66 4.84 -2.47
C ILE A 125 1.78 4.43 -3.44
N THR A 126 2.93 5.10 -3.38
CA THR A 126 4.04 4.87 -4.31
C THR A 126 5.35 5.48 -3.78
N THR A 127 6.49 5.08 -4.33
CA THR A 127 7.75 5.84 -4.13
C THR A 127 7.90 7.03 -5.09
N GLY A 128 7.09 7.07 -6.15
CA GLY A 128 7.09 8.15 -7.14
C GLY A 128 6.41 7.75 -8.46
N GLY A 129 7.08 8.04 -9.58
CA GLY A 129 6.68 7.60 -10.91
C GLY A 129 5.41 8.26 -11.46
N LYS A 130 4.85 7.67 -12.52
CA LYS A 130 3.64 8.16 -13.18
C LYS A 130 2.44 8.25 -12.24
N LEU A 131 2.33 7.33 -11.27
CA LEU A 131 1.24 7.34 -10.30
C LEU A 131 1.27 8.57 -9.38
N ALA A 132 2.47 8.99 -8.94
CA ALA A 132 2.62 10.22 -8.16
C ALA A 132 2.29 11.46 -9.00
N ALA A 133 2.76 11.51 -10.25
CA ALA A 133 2.42 12.60 -11.17
C ALA A 133 0.89 12.67 -11.41
N HIS A 134 0.25 11.52 -11.63
CA HIS A 134 -1.20 11.42 -11.82
C HIS A 134 -1.99 11.91 -10.59
N ALA A 135 -1.56 11.54 -9.38
CA ALA A 135 -2.18 12.01 -8.14
C ALA A 135 -2.07 13.53 -7.96
N ASN A 136 -0.88 14.08 -8.20
CA ASN A 136 -0.65 15.52 -8.12
C ASN A 136 -1.45 16.30 -9.17
N GLN A 137 -1.53 15.78 -10.40
CA GLN A 137 -2.29 16.40 -11.48
C GLN A 137 -3.79 16.48 -11.18
N HIS A 138 -4.37 15.45 -10.57
CA HIS A 138 -5.80 15.36 -10.32
C HIS A 138 -6.22 15.70 -8.88
N GLY A 139 -5.27 16.05 -8.02
CA GLY A 139 -5.51 16.61 -6.69
C GLY A 139 -6.07 15.63 -5.66
N TYR A 140 -5.88 14.31 -5.83
CA TYR A 140 -6.24 13.32 -4.82
C TYR A 140 -5.02 12.96 -3.94
N PRO A 141 -5.24 12.49 -2.68
CA PRO A 141 -4.17 12.20 -1.74
C PRO A 141 -3.08 11.28 -2.29
N LEU A 142 -1.83 11.68 -2.05
CA LEU A 142 -0.62 10.93 -2.37
C LEU A 142 0.13 10.61 -1.09
N TRP A 143 0.28 9.32 -0.82
CA TRP A 143 1.13 8.78 0.23
C TRP A 143 2.42 8.30 -0.40
N GLN A 144 3.37 9.24 -0.50
CA GLN A 144 4.68 8.97 -1.04
C GLN A 144 5.65 8.59 0.08
N PHE A 145 6.43 7.53 -0.14
CA PHE A 145 7.47 7.07 0.77
C PHE A 145 8.80 6.90 0.03
N ASP A 146 9.91 6.98 0.75
CA ASP A 146 11.23 6.69 0.18
C ASP A 146 11.74 5.37 0.75
N TYR A 147 12.10 4.47 -0.14
CA TYR A 147 12.74 3.21 0.22
C TYR A 147 13.55 2.70 -0.96
N GLN A 148 14.87 2.80 -0.84
CA GLN A 148 15.80 2.28 -1.85
C GLN A 148 15.91 0.77 -1.69
N SER A 149 15.14 0.04 -2.46
CA SER A 149 15.14 -1.41 -2.48
C SER A 149 14.47 -1.94 -3.74
N GLN A 150 14.38 -3.25 -3.84
CA GLN A 150 13.54 -3.87 -4.85
C GLN A 150 12.09 -3.96 -4.36
N PRO A 151 11.08 -3.85 -5.25
CA PRO A 151 9.68 -3.90 -4.86
C PRO A 151 9.29 -5.11 -3.99
N ARG A 152 9.95 -6.25 -4.22
CA ARG A 152 9.73 -7.52 -3.50
C ARG A 152 10.18 -7.49 -2.03
N THR A 153 11.04 -6.55 -1.64
CA THR A 153 11.50 -6.39 -0.24
C THR A 153 10.84 -5.22 0.48
N ALA A 154 9.91 -4.51 -0.19
CA ALA A 154 9.18 -3.35 0.33
C ALA A 154 7.80 -3.70 0.92
N LEU A 155 7.60 -4.97 1.30
CA LEU A 155 6.33 -5.43 1.85
C LEU A 155 6.00 -4.73 3.17
N GLY A 156 7.00 -4.50 4.03
CA GLY A 156 6.79 -3.82 5.32
C GLY A 156 6.28 -2.39 5.12
N TRP A 157 6.78 -1.68 4.11
CA TRP A 157 6.26 -0.37 3.72
C TRP A 157 4.85 -0.42 3.16
N SER A 158 4.61 -1.32 2.18
CA SER A 158 3.31 -1.45 1.53
C SER A 158 2.22 -1.82 2.53
N PHE A 159 2.50 -2.75 3.44
CA PHE A 159 1.59 -3.20 4.48
C PHE A 159 1.47 -2.19 5.63
N GLY A 160 2.58 -1.66 6.14
CA GLY A 160 2.57 -0.71 7.27
C GLY A 160 1.84 0.59 6.95
N LEU A 161 1.97 1.12 5.73
CA LEU A 161 1.16 2.27 5.28
C LEU A 161 -0.33 1.91 5.28
N LEU A 162 -0.70 0.74 4.77
CA LEU A 162 -2.09 0.28 4.76
C LEU A 162 -2.66 0.08 6.17
N ILE A 163 -1.87 -0.43 7.11
CA ILE A 163 -2.27 -0.55 8.52
C ILE A 163 -2.50 0.84 9.14
N GLY A 164 -1.60 1.80 8.90
CA GLY A 164 -1.78 3.18 9.35
C GLY A 164 -3.01 3.85 8.74
N LEU A 165 -3.33 3.57 7.47
CA LEU A 165 -4.58 3.99 6.86
C LEU A 165 -5.78 3.36 7.57
N ALA A 166 -5.78 2.04 7.76
CA ALA A 166 -6.89 1.33 8.42
C ALA A 166 -7.13 1.86 9.84
N HIS A 167 -6.08 2.20 10.58
CA HIS A 167 -6.20 2.85 11.89
C HIS A 167 -6.88 4.22 11.79
N ARG A 168 -6.47 5.06 10.82
CA ARG A 168 -7.06 6.39 10.59
C ARG A 168 -8.50 6.33 10.06
N LEU A 169 -8.91 5.20 9.51
CA LEU A 169 -10.28 4.86 9.10
C LEU A 169 -11.07 4.14 10.20
N GLU A 170 -10.48 3.96 11.40
CA GLU A 170 -11.10 3.27 12.55
C GLU A 170 -11.51 1.81 12.26
N LEU A 171 -10.80 1.14 11.34
CA LEU A 171 -11.02 -0.28 11.01
C LEU A 171 -10.23 -1.24 11.90
N VAL A 172 -9.16 -0.73 12.52
CA VAL A 172 -8.31 -1.44 13.49
C VAL A 172 -8.07 -0.56 14.71
N PRO A 173 -7.83 -1.14 15.90
CA PRO A 173 -7.43 -0.38 17.08
C PRO A 173 -6.07 0.31 16.86
N ASN A 174 -5.62 1.09 17.84
CA ASN A 174 -4.25 1.58 17.83
C ASN A 174 -3.30 0.38 18.06
N LEU A 175 -2.44 0.10 17.08
CA LEU A 175 -1.47 -1.00 17.07
C LEU A 175 -0.05 -0.54 17.42
N GLU A 176 0.15 0.70 17.88
CA GLU A 176 1.48 1.24 18.17
C GLU A 176 2.28 0.40 19.18
N ALA A 177 1.59 -0.25 20.13
CA ALA A 177 2.23 -1.13 21.10
C ALA A 177 2.72 -2.46 20.49
N ASP A 178 2.11 -2.92 19.40
CA ASP A 178 2.45 -4.18 18.72
C ASP A 178 3.61 -4.01 17.72
N LEU A 179 4.07 -2.78 17.51
CA LEU A 179 5.15 -2.42 16.57
C LEU A 179 6.53 -2.28 17.24
N ARG A 180 6.64 -2.60 18.54
CA ARG A 180 7.87 -2.43 19.35
C ARG A 180 8.42 -3.75 19.85
#